data_AF-A0AA48KZY0-F1
#
_entry.id   AF-A0AA48KZY0-F1
#
_cell.length_a   1.000
_cell.length_b   1.000
_cell.length_c   1.000
_cell.angle_alpha   90.00
_cell.angle_beta   90.00
_cell.angle_gamma   90.00
#
_symmetry.space_group_name_H-M   'P 1'
#
loop_
_entity.id
_entity.type
_entity.pdbx_description
1 polymer ?
#
loop_
_entity_poly.entity_id
_entity_poly.type
_entity_poly.pdbx_seq_one_letter_code
_entity_poly.pdbx_strand_id
1 'polypeptide(L)'
;MVNDKKVPEVLLDFADGGVYIKHKMEDAVVELERRRITRDEARKAAKAMDALDVKKPVVNAEHVQLLVKELGIEKDEAEKALAAEQGDLVKTISSITEVEGVDVAVRGY
;
A
#
# COMPACT_ATOMS: atom_id res chain seq x y z
N MET A 1 -43.69 -19.12 -68.27
CA MET A 1 -43.24 -19.93 -67.12
C MET A 1 -42.59 -18.99 -66.12
N VAL A 2 -43.36 -18.53 -65.13
CA VAL A 2 -42.89 -17.63 -64.06
C VAL A 2 -42.57 -18.52 -62.87
N ASN A 3 -41.29 -18.69 -62.55
CA ASN A 3 -40.86 -19.35 -61.31
C ASN A 3 -40.74 -18.28 -60.22
N ASP A 4 -41.88 -17.88 -59.66
CA ASP A 4 -41.98 -17.13 -58.41
C ASP A 4 -41.70 -18.08 -57.23
N LYS A 5 -40.43 -18.45 -57.03
CA LYS A 5 -40.00 -18.89 -55.69
C LYS A 5 -39.60 -17.65 -54.92
N LYS A 6 -40.60 -16.94 -54.38
CA LYS A 6 -40.38 -15.92 -53.34
C LYS A 6 -39.72 -16.62 -52.16
N VAL A 7 -38.41 -16.43 -52.03
CA VAL A 7 -37.66 -16.86 -50.86
C VAL A 7 -38.25 -16.08 -49.68
N PRO A 8 -38.70 -16.72 -48.60
CA PRO A 8 -39.24 -16.00 -47.46
C PRO A 8 -38.14 -15.10 -46.87
N GLU A 9 -38.32 -13.79 -47.01
CA GLU A 9 -37.39 -12.74 -46.54
C GLU A 9 -37.15 -12.79 -45.02
N VAL A 10 -37.91 -13.61 -44.29
CA VAL A 10 -37.93 -13.71 -42.82
C VAL A 10 -36.78 -14.57 -42.25
N LEU A 11 -36.08 -15.37 -43.08
CA LEU A 11 -34.99 -16.24 -42.61
C LEU A 11 -33.61 -15.58 -42.57
N LEU A 12 -33.47 -14.34 -43.04
CA LEU A 12 -32.18 -13.61 -43.07
C LEU A 12 -31.83 -12.93 -41.74
N ASP A 13 -32.83 -12.52 -40.95
CA ASP A 13 -32.62 -11.79 -39.68
C ASP A 13 -32.01 -12.67 -38.56
N PHE A 14 -32.16 -13.99 -38.65
CA PHE A 14 -31.59 -14.92 -37.67
C PHE A 14 -30.06 -15.00 -37.75
N ALA A 15 -29.48 -14.80 -38.93
CA ALA A 15 -28.04 -14.79 -39.13
C ALA A 15 -27.39 -13.56 -38.49
N ASP A 16 -28.03 -12.39 -38.62
CA ASP A 16 -27.55 -11.14 -38.00
C ASP A 16 -27.78 -11.12 -36.48
N GLY A 17 -28.86 -11.72 -36.00
CA GLY A 17 -29.10 -11.88 -34.55
C GLY A 17 -28.00 -12.69 -33.85
N GLY A 18 -27.50 -13.76 -34.50
CA GLY A 18 -26.40 -14.56 -33.97
C GLY A 18 -25.08 -13.79 -33.87
N VAL A 19 -24.77 -12.97 -34.88
CA VAL A 19 -23.59 -12.11 -34.89
C VAL A 19 -23.69 -11.02 -33.82
N TYR A 20 -24.88 -10.42 -33.65
CA TYR A 20 -25.12 -9.42 -32.61
C TYR A 20 -24.93 -10.00 -31.20
N ILE A 21 -25.50 -11.18 -30.92
CA ILE A 21 -25.37 -11.85 -29.62
C ILE A 21 -23.90 -12.20 -29.37
N LYS A 22 -23.20 -12.71 -30.38
CA LYS A 22 -21.78 -13.07 -30.26
C LYS A 22 -20.93 -11.84 -29.87
N HIS A 23 -21.06 -10.73 -30.57
CA HIS A 23 -20.32 -9.51 -30.24
C HIS A 23 -20.63 -9.00 -28.83
N LYS A 24 -21.91 -9.02 -28.41
CA LYS A 24 -22.28 -8.63 -27.04
C LYS A 24 -21.66 -9.52 -25.97
N MET A 25 -21.53 -10.82 -26.22
CA MET A 25 -20.88 -11.73 -25.30
C MET A 25 -19.36 -11.51 -25.26
N GLU A 26 -18.71 -11.30 -26.40
CA GLU A 26 -17.28 -11.01 -26.48
C GLU A 26 -16.95 -9.70 -25.74
N ASP A 27 -17.72 -8.64 -25.96
CA ASP A 27 -17.58 -7.35 -25.26
C ASP A 27 -17.71 -7.50 -23.74
N ALA A 28 -18.72 -8.26 -23.29
CA ALA A 28 -18.96 -8.49 -21.87
C ALA A 28 -17.82 -9.28 -21.19
N VAL A 29 -17.24 -10.25 -21.90
CA VAL A 29 -16.08 -11.02 -21.40
C VAL A 29 -14.86 -10.13 -21.27
N VAL A 30 -14.56 -9.31 -22.27
CA VAL A 30 -13.42 -8.37 -22.24
C VAL A 30 -13.60 -7.36 -21.10
N GLU A 31 -14.81 -6.85 -20.87
CA GLU A 31 -15.07 -5.93 -19.77
C GLU A 31 -14.88 -6.59 -18.39
N LEU A 32 -15.33 -7.82 -18.22
CA LEU A 32 -15.13 -8.59 -17.00
C LEU A 32 -13.66 -8.87 -16.71
N GLU A 33 -12.87 -9.21 -17.73
CA GLU A 33 -11.43 -9.41 -17.60
C GLU A 33 -10.72 -8.11 -17.20
N ARG A 34 -11.05 -6.98 -17.83
CA ARG A 34 -10.51 -5.66 -17.45
C ARG A 34 -10.84 -5.29 -16.01
N ARG A 35 -12.08 -5.55 -15.55
CA ARG A 35 -12.49 -5.34 -14.14
C ARG A 35 -11.80 -6.29 -13.16
N ARG A 36 -11.34 -7.46 -13.62
CA ARG A 36 -10.57 -8.40 -12.79
C ARG A 36 -9.12 -7.94 -12.67
N ILE A 37 -8.50 -7.58 -13.79
CA ILE A 37 -7.12 -7.07 -13.84
C ILE A 37 -6.97 -5.83 -12.96
N THR A 38 -7.85 -4.84 -13.12
CA THR A 38 -7.83 -3.61 -12.31
C THR A 38 -7.98 -3.85 -10.81
N ARG A 39 -8.84 -4.81 -10.40
CA ARG A 39 -8.97 -5.20 -8.99
C ARG A 39 -7.73 -5.92 -8.46
N ASP A 40 -7.14 -6.81 -9.25
CA ASP A 40 -5.94 -7.55 -8.86
C ASP A 40 -4.71 -6.63 -8.79
N GLU A 41 -4.58 -5.66 -9.71
CA GLU A 41 -3.55 -4.62 -9.69
C GLU A 41 -3.72 -3.68 -8.50
N ALA A 42 -4.94 -3.19 -8.24
CA ALA A 42 -5.22 -2.35 -7.07
C ALA A 42 -4.88 -3.08 -5.76
N ARG A 43 -5.17 -4.39 -5.68
CA ARG A 43 -4.86 -5.21 -4.49
C ARG A 43 -3.37 -5.48 -4.34
N LYS A 44 -2.63 -5.66 -5.45
CA LYS A 44 -1.16 -5.78 -5.41
C LYS A 44 -0.50 -4.45 -5.04
N ALA A 45 -0.98 -3.33 -5.59
CA ALA A 45 -0.49 -2.00 -5.27
C ALA A 45 -0.75 -1.64 -3.79
N ALA A 46 -1.95 -1.95 -3.27
CA ALA A 46 -2.26 -1.74 -1.85
C ALA A 46 -1.34 -2.57 -0.93
N LYS A 47 -1.08 -3.84 -1.27
CA LYS A 47 -0.14 -4.68 -0.50
C LYS A 47 1.31 -4.20 -0.58
N ALA A 48 1.72 -3.64 -1.72
CA ALA A 48 3.05 -3.07 -1.88
C ALA A 48 3.20 -1.73 -1.14
N MET A 49 2.15 -0.91 -1.11
CA MET A 49 2.09 0.33 -0.33
C MET A 49 2.14 0.04 1.17
N ASP A 50 1.35 -0.92 1.67
CA ASP A 50 1.41 -1.36 3.07
C ASP A 50 2.80 -1.89 3.46
N ALA A 51 3.52 -2.55 2.55
CA ALA A 51 4.87 -3.03 2.80
C ALA A 51 5.93 -1.91 2.83
N LEU A 52 5.67 -0.78 2.14
CA LEU A 52 6.56 0.39 2.12
C LEU A 52 6.29 1.35 3.29
N ASP A 53 5.05 1.40 3.79
CA ASP A 53 4.66 2.24 4.94
C ASP A 53 5.15 1.66 6.28
N VAL A 54 5.64 0.41 6.28
CA VAL A 54 6.41 -0.14 7.40
C VAL A 54 7.85 0.37 7.34
N LYS A 55 8.05 1.54 7.93
CA LYS A 55 9.22 1.90 8.74
C LYS A 55 10.57 1.99 8.02
N LYS A 56 10.90 3.20 7.57
CA LYS A 56 12.18 3.78 8.00
C LYS A 56 11.86 4.85 9.04
N PRO A 57 12.12 4.63 10.34
CA PRO A 57 12.20 5.77 11.24
C PRO A 57 13.29 6.67 10.68
N VAL A 58 12.91 7.89 10.30
CA VAL A 58 13.87 8.90 9.85
C VAL A 58 14.61 9.33 11.11
N VAL A 59 15.64 8.56 11.45
CA VAL A 59 16.55 8.90 12.53
C VAL A 59 17.34 10.11 12.05
N ASN A 60 16.92 11.30 12.48
CA ASN A 60 17.60 12.55 12.12
C ASN A 60 18.97 12.58 12.82
N ALA A 61 20.05 12.69 12.03
CA ALA A 61 21.41 12.71 12.54
C ALA A 61 21.66 13.88 13.52
N GLU A 62 20.95 15.00 13.35
CA GLU A 62 21.03 16.15 14.26
C GLU A 62 20.46 15.82 15.64
N HIS A 63 19.36 15.05 15.71
CA HIS A 63 18.76 14.63 16.97
C HIS A 63 19.68 13.65 17.70
N VAL A 64 20.34 12.75 16.97
CA VAL A 64 21.34 11.82 17.54
C VAL A 64 22.51 12.60 18.14
N GLN A 65 23.04 13.60 17.43
CA GLN A 65 24.12 14.44 17.95
C GLN A 65 23.71 15.23 19.20
N LEU A 66 22.47 15.75 19.23
CA LEU A 66 21.95 16.45 20.41
C LEU A 66 21.85 15.51 21.61
N LEU A 67 21.36 14.28 21.43
CA LEU A 67 21.26 13.29 22.51
C LEU A 67 22.66 12.92 23.04
N VAL A 68 23.63 12.66 22.15
CA VAL A 68 25.02 12.37 22.56
C VAL A 68 25.64 13.54 23.32
N LYS A 69 25.37 14.78 22.89
CA LYS A 69 25.95 15.98 23.49
C LYS A 69 25.33 16.34 24.84
N GLU A 70 24.01 16.27 24.95
CA GLU A 70 23.27 16.76 26.12
C GLU A 70 23.04 15.67 27.18
N LEU A 71 22.82 14.41 26.76
CA LEU A 71 22.59 13.27 27.66
C LEU A 71 23.83 12.40 27.85
N GLY A 72 24.89 12.59 27.04
CA GLY A 72 26.14 11.84 27.18
C GLY A 72 26.05 10.35 26.82
N ILE A 73 24.96 9.93 26.16
CA ILE A 73 24.76 8.54 25.74
C ILE A 73 25.59 8.20 24.50
N GLU A 74 25.92 6.91 24.31
CA GLU A 74 26.62 6.46 23.11
C GLU A 74 25.75 6.63 21.86
N LYS A 75 26.40 6.87 20.72
CA LYS A 75 25.72 7.10 19.44
C LYS A 75 24.78 5.96 19.06
N ASP A 76 25.20 4.72 19.28
CA ASP A 76 24.42 3.52 18.97
C ASP A 76 23.17 3.40 19.86
N GLU A 77 23.24 3.86 21.11
CA GLU A 77 22.10 3.89 22.03
C GLU A 77 21.12 5.01 21.66
N ALA A 78 21.64 6.19 21.29
CA ALA A 78 20.85 7.31 20.82
C ALA A 78 20.06 6.96 19.53
N GLU A 79 20.69 6.28 18.57
CA GLU A 79 20.03 5.84 17.33
C GLU A 79 18.92 4.81 17.61
N LYS A 80 19.15 3.88 18.54
CA LYS A 80 18.15 2.88 18.96
C LYS A 80 16.96 3.52 19.67
N ALA A 81 17.22 4.43 20.61
CA ALA A 81 16.18 5.14 21.35
C ALA A 81 15.32 6.00 20.41
N LEU A 82 15.95 6.73 19.48
CA LEU A 82 15.24 7.55 18.51
C LEU A 82 14.46 6.70 17.50
N ALA A 83 14.99 5.53 17.12
CA ALA A 83 14.28 4.58 16.26
C ALA A 83 13.06 3.93 16.94
N ALA A 84 13.14 3.67 18.25
CA ALA A 84 12.04 3.12 19.05
C ALA A 84 10.86 4.10 19.12
N GLU A 85 11.15 5.39 19.28
CA GLU A 85 10.17 6.48 19.37
C GLU A 85 9.82 7.10 18.01
N GLN A 86 10.12 6.41 16.91
CA GLN A 86 9.77 6.82 15.54
C GLN A 86 10.34 8.19 15.10
N GLY A 87 11.46 8.63 15.67
CA GLY A 87 12.08 9.92 15.35
C GLY A 87 11.64 11.09 16.24
N ASP A 88 10.74 10.87 17.21
CA ASP A 88 10.27 11.90 18.13
C ASP A 88 11.29 12.15 19.25
N LEU A 89 12.01 13.28 19.13
CA LEU A 89 13.03 13.69 20.09
C LEU A 89 12.47 13.91 21.50
N VAL A 90 11.28 14.51 21.64
CA VAL A 90 10.73 14.88 22.96
C VAL A 90 10.33 13.63 23.72
N LYS A 91 9.68 12.67 23.04
CA LYS A 91 9.38 11.37 23.63
C LYS A 91 10.64 10.59 23.99
N THR A 92 11.66 10.63 23.13
CA THR A 92 12.94 9.97 23.38
C THR A 92 13.63 10.55 24.62
N ILE A 93 13.67 11.87 24.76
CA ILE A 93 14.24 12.51 25.96
C ILE A 93 13.41 12.17 27.21
N SER A 94 12.08 12.19 27.10
CA SER A 94 11.19 11.83 28.21
C SER A 94 11.39 10.38 28.65
N SER A 95 11.49 9.44 27.70
CA SER A 95 11.69 8.03 28.01
C SER A 95 13.08 7.75 28.60
N ILE A 96 14.13 8.42 28.13
CA ILE A 96 15.48 8.30 28.71
C ILE A 96 15.51 8.86 30.14
N THR A 97 14.92 10.03 30.36
CA THR A 97 14.93 10.71 31.67
C THR A 97 14.01 10.07 32.70
N GLU A 98 12.89 9.48 32.28
CA GLU A 98 12.02 8.69 33.19
C GLU A 98 12.70 7.40 33.66
N VAL A 99 13.56 6.80 32.83
CA VAL A 99 14.35 5.61 33.20
C VAL A 99 15.49 5.97 34.16
N GLU A 100 16.17 7.10 33.95
CA GLU A 100 17.24 7.58 34.85
C GLU A 100 16.73 8.13 36.19
N GLY A 101 15.45 8.49 36.29
CA GLY A 101 14.82 8.94 37.54
C GLY A 101 14.81 7.90 38.67
N VAL A 102 15.17 6.63 38.39
CA VAL A 102 15.25 5.56 39.40
C VAL A 102 16.68 5.28 39.87
N ASP A 103 17.71 5.60 39.09
CA ASP A 103 19.10 5.20 39.40
C ASP A 103 19.93 6.26 40.15
N VAL A 104 19.51 7.54 40.18
CA VAL A 104 20.24 8.58 40.94
C VAL A 104 20.09 8.40 42.46
N ALA A 105 19.10 7.63 42.92
CA ALA A 105 18.89 7.37 44.35
C ALA A 105 19.86 6.36 44.98
N VAL A 106 20.68 5.65 44.20
CA VAL A 106 21.55 4.56 44.72
C VAL A 106 23.05 4.86 44.61
N ARG A 107 23.46 5.95 43.96
CA ARG A 107 24.87 6.33 43.79
C ARG A 107 25.33 7.48 44.71
N GLY A 108 24.75 7.55 45.90
CA GLY A 108 25.04 8.57 46.89
C GLY A 108 24.99 8.04 48.33
N TYR A 109 25.69 6.94 48.61
CA TYR A 109 26.28 6.59 49.92
C TYR A 109 27.48 5.67 49.70
#